data_AF-A0A7Z7YRL5-F1
#
_entry.id   AF-A0A7Z7YRL5-F1
#
_cell.length_a   1.000
_cell.length_b   1.000
_cell.length_c   1.000
_cell.angle_alpha   90.00
_cell.angle_beta   90.00
_cell.angle_gamma   90.00
#
_symmetry.space_group_name_H-M   'P 1'
#
loop_
_entity.id
_entity.type
_entity.pdbx_description
1 polymer ?
#
loop_
_entity_poly.entity_id
_entity_poly.type
_entity_poly.pdbx_seq_one_letter_code
_entity_poly.pdbx_strand_id
1 'polypeptide(L)'
;FALQAEYPQIKDAAIPTLNLANEINPWIGLVLTIIMLAVMYNTILGLCYSFAARFTEPYSKKYHVFIIIMIIAVYILSFVGFADLINYLYNIMCVVGLFIGVAVIIKYYKRKSDVKKHIA
;
A
#
# COMPACT_ATOMS: atom_id res chain seq x y z
N PHE A 1 -15.25 -5.05 29.59
CA PHE A 1 -16.69 -5.15 29.27
C PHE A 1 -17.16 -4.01 28.38
N ALA A 2 -16.94 -2.72 28.72
CA ALA A 2 -17.28 -1.60 27.82
C ALA A 2 -16.56 -1.67 26.45
N LEU A 3 -15.24 -1.91 26.44
CA LEU A 3 -14.46 -2.08 25.19
C LEU A 3 -14.87 -3.28 24.32
N GLN A 4 -15.52 -4.31 24.90
CA GLN A 4 -16.01 -5.47 24.15
C GLN A 4 -17.36 -5.20 23.48
N ALA A 5 -18.13 -4.24 24.00
CA ALA A 5 -19.45 -3.88 23.49
C ALA A 5 -19.39 -2.96 22.26
N GLU A 6 -18.37 -2.09 22.16
CA GLU A 6 -18.14 -1.23 20.97
C GLU A 6 -17.35 -1.92 19.85
N TYR A 7 -16.69 -3.05 20.17
CA TYR A 7 -15.87 -3.83 19.24
C TYR A 7 -16.58 -4.20 17.92
N PRO A 8 -17.88 -4.58 17.88
CA PRO A 8 -18.56 -4.88 16.63
C PRO A 8 -18.76 -3.65 15.74
N GLN A 9 -19.06 -2.48 16.32
CA GLN A 9 -19.32 -1.25 15.55
C GLN A 9 -18.05 -0.60 15.00
N ILE A 10 -16.93 -0.76 15.71
CA ILE A 10 -15.62 -0.24 15.31
C ILE A 10 -14.95 -1.15 14.27
N LYS A 11 -15.21 -2.46 14.30
CA LYS A 11 -14.55 -3.45 13.42
C LYS A 11 -15.00 -3.40 11.96
N ASP A 12 -16.24 -2.99 11.71
CA ASP A 12 -16.81 -2.87 10.36
C ASP A 12 -16.56 -1.49 9.72
N ALA A 13 -15.95 -0.56 10.47
CA ALA A 13 -15.53 0.72 9.96
C ALA A 13 -14.32 0.56 9.01
N ALA A 14 -14.38 1.20 7.84
CA ALA A 14 -13.27 1.18 6.89
C ALA A 14 -11.96 1.73 7.49
N ILE A 15 -12.06 2.73 8.39
CA ILE A 15 -10.92 3.29 9.13
C ILE A 15 -11.33 3.39 10.61
N PRO A 16 -11.21 2.29 11.38
CA PRO A 16 -11.71 2.19 12.76
C PRO A 16 -11.16 3.29 13.68
N THR A 17 -9.89 3.65 13.49
CA THR A 17 -9.20 4.70 14.24
C THR A 17 -9.76 6.10 13.99
N LEU A 18 -10.27 6.37 12.78
CA LEU A 18 -10.88 7.65 12.45
C LEU A 18 -12.30 7.75 13.01
N ASN A 19 -13.05 6.65 13.00
CA ASN A 19 -14.37 6.59 13.62
C ASN A 19 -14.29 6.78 15.14
N LEU A 20 -13.35 6.08 15.80
CA LEU A 20 -13.03 6.27 17.22
C LEU A 20 -12.68 7.73 17.53
N ALA A 21 -11.91 8.39 16.67
CA ALA A 21 -11.54 9.79 16.88
C ALA A 21 -12.74 10.74 16.79
N ASN A 22 -13.70 10.48 15.91
CA ASN A 22 -14.94 11.24 15.80
C ASN A 22 -15.84 11.06 17.03
N GLU A 23 -15.85 9.86 17.63
CA GLU A 23 -16.63 9.58 18.86
C GLU A 23 -16.09 10.31 20.09
N ILE A 24 -14.78 10.55 20.17
CA ILE A 24 -14.16 11.30 21.28
C ILE A 24 -14.44 12.81 21.17
N ASN A 25 -14.11 13.40 20.02
CA ASN A 25 -14.38 14.82 19.74
C ASN A 25 -14.34 15.06 18.22
N PRO A 26 -15.40 15.64 17.61
CA PRO A 26 -15.46 15.86 16.16
C PRO A 26 -14.31 16.73 15.61
N TRP A 27 -13.71 17.61 16.43
CA TRP A 27 -12.52 18.37 16.03
C TRP A 27 -11.30 17.49 15.80
N ILE A 28 -11.12 16.45 16.62
CA ILE A 28 -9.99 15.52 16.52
C ILE A 28 -10.16 14.66 15.25
N GLY A 29 -11.38 14.19 14.98
CA GLY A 29 -11.68 13.47 13.74
C GLY A 29 -11.47 14.31 12.48
N LEU A 30 -11.82 15.60 12.51
CA LEU A 30 -11.55 16.53 11.39
C LEU A 30 -10.04 16.69 11.15
N VAL A 31 -9.27 16.96 12.20
CA VAL A 31 -7.81 17.10 12.10
C VAL A 31 -7.17 15.81 11.57
N LEU A 32 -7.57 14.65 12.08
CA LEU A 32 -7.06 13.36 11.60
C LEU A 32 -7.44 13.07 10.15
N THR A 33 -8.64 13.47 9.71
CA THR A 33 -9.04 13.34 8.30
C THR A 33 -8.09 14.14 7.41
N ILE A 34 -7.77 15.39 7.77
CA ILE A 34 -6.83 16.23 7.00
C ILE A 34 -5.44 15.60 6.97
N ILE A 35 -4.94 15.12 8.11
CA ILE A 35 -3.63 14.47 8.19
C ILE A 35 -3.60 13.21 7.31
N MET A 36 -4.63 12.37 7.38
CA MET A 36 -4.71 11.15 6.58
C MET A 36 -4.75 11.46 5.09
N LEU A 37 -5.49 12.49 4.68
CA LEU A 37 -5.48 12.95 3.28
C LEU A 37 -4.08 13.39 2.85
N ALA A 38 -3.35 14.14 3.68
CA ALA A 38 -1.99 14.57 3.38
C ALA A 38 -1.01 13.38 3.26
N VAL A 39 -1.08 12.41 4.17
CA VAL A 39 -0.22 11.21 4.12
C VAL A 39 -0.53 10.34 2.89
N MET A 40 -1.82 10.14 2.58
CA MET A 40 -2.24 9.40 1.39
C MET A 40 -1.77 10.08 0.12
N TYR A 41 -1.94 11.41 0.03
CA TYR A 41 -1.50 12.19 -1.12
C TYR A 41 0.01 12.05 -1.35
N ASN A 42 0.82 12.25 -0.30
CA ASN A 42 2.27 12.11 -0.40
C ASN A 42 2.69 10.70 -0.83
N THR A 43 1.98 9.67 -0.37
CA THR A 43 2.27 8.27 -0.72
C THR A 43 1.92 7.98 -2.18
N ILE A 44 0.73 8.37 -2.64
CA ILE A 44 0.29 8.15 -4.03
C ILE A 44 1.23 8.87 -4.99
N LEU A 45 1.55 10.15 -4.73
CA LEU A 45 2.48 10.90 -5.58
C LEU A 45 3.87 10.27 -5.63
N GLY A 46 4.41 9.86 -4.47
CA GLY A 46 5.71 9.20 -4.39
C GLY A 46 5.74 7.90 -5.20
N LEU A 47 4.72 7.06 -5.04
CA LEU A 47 4.62 5.79 -5.75
C LEU A 47 4.39 5.96 -7.25
N CYS A 48 3.50 6.86 -7.68
CA CYS A 48 3.28 7.16 -9.09
C CYS A 48 4.56 7.66 -9.75
N TYR A 49 5.31 8.56 -9.09
CA TYR A 49 6.61 9.03 -9.58
C TYR A 49 7.61 7.88 -9.73
N SER A 50 7.84 7.11 -8.65
CA SER A 50 8.81 6.01 -8.66
C SER A 50 8.45 4.90 -9.65
N PHE A 51 7.15 4.61 -9.80
CA PHE A 51 6.68 3.62 -10.76
C PHE A 51 6.81 4.12 -12.21
N ALA A 52 6.44 5.38 -12.49
CA ALA A 52 6.59 5.96 -13.82
C ALA A 52 8.05 6.05 -14.26
N ALA A 53 8.94 6.47 -13.36
CA ALA A 53 10.38 6.54 -13.61
C ALA A 53 11.02 5.17 -13.90
N ARG A 54 10.37 4.07 -13.52
CA ARG A 54 10.86 2.71 -13.82
C ARG A 54 10.63 2.29 -15.28
N PHE A 55 9.62 2.85 -15.93
CA PHE A 55 9.24 2.48 -17.30
C PHE A 55 9.45 3.61 -18.32
N THR A 56 9.72 4.83 -17.85
CA THR A 56 9.89 6.02 -18.70
C THR A 56 11.05 6.87 -18.20
N GLU A 57 11.67 7.63 -19.11
CA GLU A 57 12.65 8.64 -18.72
C GLU A 57 11.98 9.78 -17.95
N PRO A 58 12.44 10.12 -16.74
CA PRO A 58 11.90 11.22 -15.96
C PRO A 58 11.85 12.52 -16.77
N TYR A 59 10.78 13.29 -16.60
CA TYR A 59 10.56 14.58 -17.29
C TYR A 59 10.42 14.52 -18.82
N SER A 60 10.35 13.33 -19.41
CA SER A 60 10.00 13.17 -20.83
C SER A 60 8.49 13.36 -21.08
N LYS A 61 8.09 13.64 -22.32
CA LYS A 61 6.66 13.68 -22.71
C LYS A 61 5.94 12.36 -22.39
N LYS A 62 6.64 11.22 -22.57
CA LYS A 62 6.09 9.88 -22.25
C LYS A 62 5.84 9.70 -20.76
N TYR A 63 6.71 10.25 -19.92
CA TYR A 63 6.54 10.22 -18.46
C TYR A 63 5.27 10.96 -18.02
N HIS A 64 5.00 12.16 -18.54
CA HIS A 64 3.77 12.89 -18.22
C HIS A 64 2.51 12.15 -18.66
N VAL A 65 2.50 11.59 -19.87
CA VAL A 65 1.36 10.78 -20.37
C VAL A 65 1.14 9.56 -19.48
N PHE A 66 2.21 8.87 -19.07
CA PHE A 66 2.12 7.68 -18.24
C PHE A 66 1.59 7.98 -16.82
N ILE A 67 2.01 9.09 -16.22
CA ILE A 67 1.46 9.57 -14.94
C ILE A 67 -0.03 9.89 -15.05
N ILE A 68 -0.48 10.56 -16.12
CA ILE A 68 -1.90 10.86 -16.33
C ILE A 68 -2.72 9.57 -16.40
N ILE A 69 -2.24 8.57 -17.14
CA ILE A 69 -2.89 7.25 -17.24
C ILE A 69 -2.98 6.57 -15.87
N MET A 70 -1.90 6.62 -15.06
CA MET A 70 -1.94 6.08 -13.70
C MET A 70 -2.95 6.77 -12.80
N ILE A 71 -3.01 8.11 -12.85
CA ILE A 71 -3.96 8.86 -12.03
C ILE A 71 -5.40 8.48 -12.40
N ILE A 72 -5.69 8.35 -13.69
CA ILE A 72 -7.00 7.87 -14.17
C ILE A 72 -7.28 6.46 -13.63
N ALA A 73 -6.30 5.56 -13.68
CA ALA A 73 -6.45 4.21 -13.13
C ALA A 73 -6.72 4.22 -11.62
N VAL A 74 -5.94 4.98 -10.84
CA VAL A 74 -6.13 5.14 -9.38
C VAL A 74 -7.51 5.71 -9.05
N TYR A 75 -7.98 6.67 -9.84
CA TYR A 75 -9.31 7.24 -9.68
C TYR A 75 -10.41 6.19 -9.90
N ILE A 76 -10.29 5.38 -10.96
CA ILE A 76 -11.23 4.28 -11.22
C ILE A 76 -11.20 3.24 -10.09
N LEU A 77 -10.01 2.90 -9.59
CA LEU A 77 -9.86 1.96 -8.47
C LEU A 77 -10.47 2.47 -7.17
N SER A 78 -10.58 3.79 -6.98
CA SER A 78 -11.19 4.39 -5.79
C SER A 78 -12.68 4.06 -5.63
N PHE A 79 -13.36 3.64 -6.71
CA PHE A 79 -14.78 3.24 -6.66
C PHE A 79 -15.03 1.81 -6.18
N VAL A 80 -13.99 0.97 -6.07
CA VAL A 80 -14.13 -0.46 -5.71
C VAL A 80 -14.48 -0.66 -4.22
N GLY A 81 -14.33 0.38 -3.39
CA GLY A 81 -14.54 0.31 -1.94
C GLY A 81 -13.26 -0.09 -1.20
N PHE A 82 -12.98 0.58 -0.08
CA PHE A 82 -11.70 0.43 0.62
C PHE A 82 -11.47 -0.99 1.17
N ALA A 83 -12.47 -1.58 1.82
CA ALA A 83 -12.35 -2.89 2.45
C ALA A 83 -12.06 -3.99 1.42
N ASP A 84 -12.80 -4.02 0.32
CA ASP A 84 -12.62 -5.00 -0.76
C ASP A 84 -11.27 -4.82 -1.46
N LEU A 85 -10.88 -3.57 -1.71
CA LEU A 85 -9.59 -3.25 -2.32
C LEU A 85 -8.42 -3.73 -1.44
N ILE A 86 -8.47 -3.45 -0.13
CA ILE A 86 -7.43 -3.88 0.81
C ILE A 86 -7.38 -5.40 0.92
N ASN A 87 -8.52 -6.07 1.06
CA ASN A 87 -8.59 -7.53 1.12
C ASN A 87 -7.96 -8.18 -0.11
N TYR A 88 -8.27 -7.65 -1.30
CA TYR A 88 -7.71 -8.14 -2.56
C TYR A 88 -6.20 -7.85 -2.68
N LEU A 89 -5.79 -6.59 -2.48
CA LEU A 89 -4.40 -6.18 -2.61
C LEU A 89 -3.49 -6.87 -1.59
N TYR A 90 -3.89 -6.96 -0.33
CA TYR A 90 -3.08 -7.59 0.71
C TYR A 90 -2.90 -9.09 0.45
N ASN A 91 -3.92 -9.77 -0.06
CA ASN A 91 -3.81 -11.18 -0.43
C ASN A 91 -2.80 -11.37 -1.57
N ILE A 92 -2.92 -10.59 -2.65
CA ILE A 92 -1.98 -10.68 -3.79
C ILE A 92 -0.55 -10.33 -3.38
N MET A 93 -0.36 -9.23 -2.66
CA MET A 93 0.96 -8.81 -2.20
C MET A 93 1.59 -9.84 -1.26
N CYS A 94 0.79 -10.52 -0.43
CA CYS A 94 1.27 -11.59 0.43
C CYS A 94 1.78 -12.79 -0.39
N VAL A 95 0.99 -13.26 -1.36
CA VAL A 95 1.37 -14.40 -2.21
C VAL A 95 2.61 -14.09 -3.04
N VAL A 96 2.66 -12.91 -3.67
CA VAL A 96 3.83 -12.48 -4.48
C VAL A 96 5.06 -12.29 -3.59
N GLY A 97 4.90 -11.65 -2.42
CA GLY A 97 5.98 -11.43 -1.47
C GLY A 97 6.55 -12.75 -0.95
N LEU A 98 5.71 -13.73 -0.64
CA LEU A 98 6.13 -15.06 -0.21
C LEU A 98 6.88 -15.80 -1.32
N PHE A 99 6.38 -15.74 -2.55
CA PHE A 99 7.05 -16.33 -3.71
C PHE A 99 8.45 -15.75 -3.93
N ILE A 100 8.57 -14.42 -3.94
CA ILE A 100 9.86 -13.72 -4.10
C ILE A 100 10.78 -14.03 -2.91
N GLY A 101 10.25 -14.04 -1.68
CA GLY A 101 11.01 -14.37 -0.48
C GLY A 101 11.63 -15.76 -0.55
N VAL A 102 10.84 -16.77 -0.93
CA VAL A 102 11.34 -18.14 -1.12
C VAL A 102 12.39 -18.20 -2.23
N ALA A 103 12.16 -17.53 -3.36
CA ALA A 103 13.11 -17.50 -4.47
C ALA A 103 14.45 -16.87 -4.07
N VAL A 104 14.42 -15.79 -3.28
CA VAL A 104 15.63 -15.13 -2.75
C VAL A 104 16.34 -16.03 -1.75
N ILE A 105 15.63 -16.73 -0.86
CA ILE A 105 16.21 -17.68 0.09
C ILE A 105 16.92 -18.82 -0.66
N ILE A 106 16.27 -19.43 -1.66
CA ILE A 106 16.86 -20.49 -2.48
C ILE A 106 18.12 -19.97 -3.19
N LYS A 107 18.05 -18.79 -3.80
CA LYS A 107 19.19 -18.17 -4.48
C LYS A 107 20.34 -17.86 -3.52
N TYR A 108 20.04 -17.43 -2.30
CA TYR A 108 21.03 -17.17 -1.26
C TYR A 108 21.78 -18.44 -0.86
N TYR A 109 21.06 -19.53 -0.59
CA TYR A 109 21.69 -20.82 -0.25
C TYR A 109 22.46 -21.43 -1.42
N LYS A 110 21.93 -21.36 -2.65
CA LYS A 110 22.65 -21.82 -3.86
C LYS A 110 23.97 -21.05 -4.05
N ARG A 111 23.93 -19.71 -3.96
CA ARG A 111 25.13 -18.88 -4.10
C ARG A 111 26.19 -19.17 -3.02
N LYS A 112 25.77 -19.44 -1.78
CA LYS A 112 26.68 -19.85 -0.70
C LYS A 112 27.33 -21.22 -0.96
N SER A 113 26.62 -22.13 -1.62
CA SER A 113 27.14 -23.44 -2.01
C SER A 113 28.11 -23.37 -3.19
N ASP A 114 27.84 -22.52 -4.20
CA ASP A 114 28.71 -22.35 -5.36
C ASP A 114 30.05 -21.70 -5.00
N VAL A 115 30.05 -20.73 -4.08
CA VAL A 115 31.28 -20.12 -3.55
C VAL A 115 32.15 -21.16 -2.84
N LYS A 116 31.57 -22.13 -2.13
CA LYS A 116 32.33 -23.18 -1.44
C LYS A 116 32.96 -24.20 -2.39
N LYS A 117 32.42 -24.34 -3.60
CA LYS A 117 32.88 -25.30 -4.62
C LYS A 117 34.07 -24.80 -5.44
N HIS A 118 34.32 -23.48 -5.44
CA HIS A 118 35.46 -22.86 -6.13
C HIS A 118 36.71 -22.69 -5.26
N ILE A 119 36.64 -23.02 -3.95
CA ILE A 119 37.74 -22.86 -3.00
C ILE A 119 38.21 -24.25 -2.48
N ALA A 120 37.62 -25.35 -2.96
CA ALA A 120 37.96 -26.72 -2.57
C ALA A 120 38.59 -27.49 -3.73
#